data_AF-A0A661UTZ6-F1
#
_entry.id   AF-A0A661UTZ6-F1
#
_cell.length_a   1.000
_cell.length_b   1.000
_cell.length_c   1.000
_cell.angle_alpha   90.00
_cell.angle_beta   90.00
_cell.angle_gamma   90.00
#
_symmetry.space_group_name_H-M   'P 1'
#
loop_
_entity.id
_entity.type
_entity.pdbx_description
1 polymer ?
#
loop_
_entity_poly.entity_id
_entity_poly.type
_entity_poly.pdbx_seq_one_letter_code
_entity_poly.pdbx_strand_id
1 'polypeptide(L)' 'MSGLKLERARVVSQEELYADTYLMWLSCPAVARGAAPGRFLMVHCTDAL' A
#
# COMPACT_ATOMS: atom_id res chain seq x y z
N MET A 1 -3.50 -17.78 -15.62
CA MET A 1 -3.59 -17.17 -14.27
C MET A 1 -2.49 -16.13 -14.17
N SER A 2 -2.80 -14.84 -14.23
CA SER A 2 -1.79 -13.79 -14.04
C SER A 2 -1.32 -13.84 -12.58
N GLY A 3 -0.04 -14.12 -12.35
CA GLY A 3 0.54 -14.08 -11.00
C GLY A 3 0.33 -12.70 -10.37
N LEU A 4 0.01 -12.66 -9.07
CA LEU A 4 -0.02 -11.41 -8.30
C LEU A 4 1.33 -10.73 -8.44
N LYS A 5 1.33 -9.54 -9.04
CA LYS A 5 2.57 -8.78 -9.28
C LYS A 5 3.00 -8.14 -7.96
N LEU A 6 4.11 -8.61 -7.42
CA LEU A 6 4.70 -8.08 -6.20
C LEU A 6 5.57 -6.86 -6.54
N GLU A 7 5.34 -5.76 -5.83
CA GLU A 7 6.06 -4.50 -6.02
C GLU A 7 6.46 -3.93 -4.65
N ARG A 8 7.61 -3.26 -4.57
CA ARG A 8 7.99 -2.52 -3.37
C ARG A 8 7.31 -1.15 -3.38
N ALA A 9 6.76 -0.76 -2.23
CA ALA A 9 6.20 0.55 -2.01
C ALA A 9 7.01 1.29 -0.96
N ARG A 10 7.18 2.60 -1.12
CA ARG A 10 7.77 3.47 -0.09
C ARG A 10 6.65 4.16 0.69
N VAL A 11 6.71 4.12 2.02
CA VAL A 11 5.84 4.95 2.87
C VAL A 11 6.21 6.42 2.68
N VAL A 12 5.22 7.22 2.27
CA VAL A 12 5.34 8.68 2.11
C VAL A 12 4.95 9.37 3.40
N SER A 13 3.83 8.97 4.00
CA SER A 13 3.39 9.41 5.32
C SER A 13 2.52 8.34 5.97
N GLN A 14 2.44 8.40 7.29
CA GLN A 14 1.54 7.60 8.10
C GLN A 14 1.10 8.47 9.28
N GLU A 15 -0.20 8.69 9.39
CA GLU A 15 -0.80 9.55 10.41
C GLU A 15 -1.99 8.85 11.06
N GLU A 16 -2.14 9.04 12.37
CA GLU A 16 -3.32 8.58 13.09
C GLU A 16 -4.47 9.56 12.83
N LEU A 17 -5.60 9.05 12.35
CA LEU A 17 -6.78 9.88 12.13
C LEU A 17 -7.70 9.90 13.35
N TYR A 18 -7.83 8.76 14.03
CA TYR A 18 -8.60 8.55 15.25
C TYR A 18 -8.26 7.18 15.83
N ALA A 19 -8.51 6.98 17.13
CA ALA A 19 -8.34 5.75 17.90
C ALA A 19 -7.85 4.52 17.10
N ASP A 20 -6.53 4.32 17.07
CA ASP A 20 -5.84 3.17 16.47
C ASP A 20 -6.12 2.97 14.96
N THR A 21 -6.59 4.01 14.27
CA THR A 21 -6.87 4.02 12.83
C THR A 21 -5.92 4.97 12.11
N TYR A 22 -5.14 4.40 11.21
CA TYR A 22 -4.05 5.11 10.53
C TYR A 22 -4.35 5.27 9.03
N LEU A 23 -4.09 6.47 8.51
CA LEU A 23 -3.98 6.71 7.08
C LEU A 23 -2.52 6.56 6.66
N MET A 24 -2.28 5.77 5.62
CA MET A 24 -0.94 5.54 5.08
C MET A 24 -0.91 5.89 3.60
N TRP A 25 0.02 6.76 3.22
CA TRP A 25 0.31 7.05 1.82
C TRP A 25 1.49 6.23 1.34
N LEU A 26 1.28 5.46 0.29
CA LEU A 26 2.30 4.60 -0.33
C LEU A 26 2.65 5.11 -1.72
N SER A 27 3.93 5.37 -1.97
CA SER A 27 4.43 5.61 -3.32
C SER A 27 4.73 4.27 -4.00
N CYS A 28 3.90 3.91 -4.98
CA CYS A 28 4.10 2.75 -5.84
C CYS A 28 3.44 3.01 -7.22
N PRO A 29 4.19 3.57 -8.20
CA PRO A 29 3.61 3.94 -9.50
C PRO A 29 2.96 2.78 -10.26
N ALA A 30 3.50 1.55 -10.11
CA ALA A 30 2.95 0.36 -10.76
C ALA A 30 1.54 0.01 -10.25
N VAL A 31 1.31 0.15 -8.94
CA VAL A 31 0.00 -0.10 -8.32
C VAL A 31 -0.97 1.03 -8.62
N ALA A 32 -0.53 2.30 -8.51
CA ALA A 32 -1.38 3.47 -8.72
C ALA A 32 -2.00 3.52 -10.12
N ARG A 33 -1.23 3.13 -11.17
CA ARG A 33 -1.74 3.10 -12.56
C ARG A 33 -2.89 2.12 -12.79
N GLY A 34 -3.00 1.07 -11.98
CA GLY A 34 -4.05 0.06 -12.08
C GLY A 34 -5.14 0.18 -11.01
N ALA A 35 -5.12 1.24 -10.21
CA ALA A 35 -6.06 1.43 -9.13
C ALA A 35 -7.44 1.83 -9.67
N ALA A 36 -8.48 1.31 -9.04
CA ALA A 36 -9.88 1.65 -9.31
C ALA A 36 -10.69 1.49 -8.01
N PRO A 37 -11.82 2.20 -7.86
CA PRO A 37 -12.70 2.04 -6.71
C PRO A 37 -13.08 0.57 -6.46
N GLY A 38 -13.05 0.16 -5.19
CA GLY A 38 -13.37 -1.22 -4.78
C GLY A 38 -12.22 -2.23 -4.90
N ARG A 39 -11.06 -1.86 -5.48
CA ARG A 39 -9.85 -2.68 -5.43
C ARG A 39 -9.11 -2.47 -4.11
N PHE A 40 -8.41 -3.50 -3.64
CA PHE A 40 -7.60 -3.47 -2.44
C PHE A 40 -6.19 -4.01 -2.71
N LEU A 41 -5.30 -3.80 -1.75
CA LEU A 41 -3.92 -4.28 -1.78
C LEU A 41 -3.72 -5.36 -0.73
N MET A 42 -2.90 -6.34 -1.06
CA MET A 42 -2.25 -7.19 -0.05
C MET A 42 -0.90 -6.56 0.25
N VAL A 43 -0.66 -6.22 1.51
CA VAL A 43 0.60 -5.61 1.96
C VAL A 43 1.38 -6.65 2.74
N HIS A 44 2.62 -6.92 2.30
CA HIS A 44 3.58 -7.67 3.09
C HIS A 44 4.52 -6.68 3.75
N CYS A 45 4.27 -6.40 5.03
CA CYS A 45 5.17 -5.62 5.85
C CYS A 45 6.36 -6.50 6.20
N THR A 46 7.56 -6.07 5.83
CA THR A 46 8.78 -6.65 6.35
C THR A 46 9.29 -5.71 7.42
N ASP A 47 9.67 -6.24 8.57
CA ASP A 47 10.50 -5.51 9.51
C ASP A 47 11.88 -5.33 8.85
N ALA A 48 12.03 -4.25 8.09
CA ALA A 48 13.35 -3.84 7.64
C ALA A 48 14.05 -3.20 8.84
N LEU A 49 15.09 -3.89 9.32
CA LEU A 49 16.11 -3.44 10.27
C LEU A 49 16.63 -2.03 9.94
#